data_AF-A0A4Q3SBE4-F1
#
_entry.id   AF-A0A4Q3SBE4-F1
#
_cell.length_a   1.000
_cell.length_b   1.000
_cell.length_c   1.000
_cell.angle_alpha   90.00
_cell.angle_beta   90.00
_cell.angle_gamma   90.00
#
_symmetry.space_group_name_H-M   'P 1'
#
loop_
_entity.id
_entity.type
_entity.pdbx_description
1 polymer ?
#
loop_
_entity_poly.entity_id
_entity_poly.type
_entity_poly.pdbx_seq_one_letter_code
_entity_poly.pdbx_strand_id
1 'polypeptide(L)' 'LITIDETTYKGGKNGEPHPMAWYHDFDGGRSFYTELGHVEESYTDPLYLKHLLGGIKYAMGQSKMEKK' A
#
# COMPACT_ATOMS: atom_id res chain seq x y z
N LEU A 1 -2.95 6.06 -2.29
CA LEU A 1 -1.84 5.74 -3.20
C LEU A 1 -0.55 6.17 -2.50
N ILE A 2 0.42 5.27 -2.39
CA ILE A 2 1.81 5.58 -2.01
C ILE A 2 2.65 5.29 -3.26
N THR A 3 3.54 6.20 -3.64
CA THR A 3 4.44 6.04 -4.79
C THR A 3 5.89 6.11 -4.30
N ILE A 4 6.78 5.40 -5.00
CA ILE A 4 8.22 5.49 -4.79
C ILE A 4 8.81 6.50 -5.78
N ASP A 5 9.75 7.31 -5.32
CA ASP A 5 10.53 8.19 -6.19
C ASP A 5 11.77 7.43 -6.70
N GLU A 6 11.72 6.99 -7.95
CA GLU A 6 12.80 6.21 -8.55
C GLU A 6 14.09 7.01 -8.78
N THR A 7 14.08 8.35 -8.61
CA THR A 7 15.29 9.18 -8.69
C THR A 7 16.15 9.11 -7.43
N THR A 8 15.60 8.60 -6.32
CA THR A 8 16.28 8.55 -5.01
C THR A 8 17.13 7.30 -4.81
N TYR A 9 17.07 6.32 -5.71
CA TYR A 9 17.83 5.08 -5.60
C TYR A 9 18.33 4.56 -6.96
N LYS A 10 19.27 3.61 -6.93
CA LYS A 10 19.81 3.00 -8.14
C LYS A 10 18.99 1.77 -8.53
N GLY A 11 18.60 1.68 -9.80
CA GLY A 11 17.97 0.49 -10.37
C GLY A 11 16.48 0.61 -10.69
N GLY A 12 15.86 1.77 -10.46
CA GLY A 12 14.51 2.07 -10.93
C GLY A 12 14.40 2.01 -12.46
N LYS A 13 13.33 1.40 -12.96
CA LYS A 13 13.04 1.22 -14.40
C LYS A 13 11.55 1.34 -14.75
N ASN A 14 10.68 1.57 -13.76
CA ASN A 14 9.24 1.53 -13.94
C ASN A 14 8.66 2.91 -14.30
N GLY A 15 9.42 3.98 -14.07
CA GLY A 15 8.99 5.34 -14.39
C GLY A 15 7.95 5.88 -13.41
N GLU A 16 7.49 7.12 -13.65
CA GLU A 16 6.58 7.83 -12.75
C GLU A 16 5.13 7.88 -13.29
N PRO A 17 4.10 7.61 -12.46
CA PRO A 17 4.20 7.18 -11.07
C PRO A 17 4.53 5.69 -10.94
N HIS A 18 5.35 5.32 -9.95
CA HIS A 18 5.56 3.93 -9.54
C HIS A 18 4.82 3.64 -8.21
N PRO A 19 3.64 2.98 -8.23
CA PRO A 19 2.86 2.70 -7.03
C PRO A 19 3.47 1.63 -6.11
N MET A 20 3.68 1.98 -4.84
CA MET A 20 4.08 1.05 -3.78
C MET A 20 2.91 0.43 -3.04
N ALA A 21 1.84 1.21 -2.84
CA ALA A 21 0.65 0.76 -2.15
C ALA A 21 -0.60 1.42 -2.72
N TRP A 22 -1.62 0.62 -2.97
CA TRP A 22 -2.85 1.06 -3.58
C TRP A 22 -4.05 0.26 -3.07
N TYR A 23 -5.23 0.80 -3.34
CA TYR A 23 -6.49 0.12 -3.13
C TYR A 23 -7.39 0.36 -4.34
N HIS A 24 -8.27 -0.60 -4.63
CA HIS A 24 -9.13 -0.56 -5.81
C HIS A 24 -10.45 -1.27 -5.54
N ASP A 25 -11.56 -0.56 -5.79
CA ASP A 25 -12.90 -1.13 -5.84
C ASP A 25 -13.17 -1.59 -7.29
N PHE A 26 -13.52 -2.85 -7.50
CA PHE A 26 -13.85 -3.37 -8.82
C PHE A 26 -14.95 -4.43 -8.74
N ASP A 27 -16.03 -4.22 -9.50
CA ASP A 27 -17.18 -5.13 -9.62
C ASP A 27 -17.71 -5.66 -8.28
N GLY A 28 -17.90 -4.75 -7.31
CA GLY A 28 -18.36 -5.07 -5.96
C GLY A 28 -17.29 -5.68 -5.04
N GLY A 29 -16.12 -6.05 -5.58
CA GLY A 29 -14.94 -6.48 -4.84
C GLY A 29 -14.05 -5.32 -4.41
N ARG A 30 -13.15 -5.59 -3.46
CA ARG A 30 -12.16 -4.64 -2.95
C ARG A 30 -10.79 -5.30 -2.88
N SER A 31 -9.78 -4.65 -3.42
CA SER A 31 -8.40 -5.13 -3.42
C SER A 31 -7.48 -4.11 -2.77
N PHE A 32 -6.60 -4.58 -1.89
CA PHE A 32 -5.53 -3.79 -1.30
C PHE A 32 -4.20 -4.45 -1.61
N TYR A 33 -3.19 -3.64 -1.94
CA TYR A 33 -1.84 -4.09 -2.22
C TYR A 33 -0.84 -3.17 -1.52
N THR A 34 0.24 -3.77 -1.01
CA THR A 34 1.40 -3.04 -0.51
C THR A 34 2.68 -3.83 -0.75
N GLU A 35 3.72 -3.16 -1.25
CA GLU A 35 5.08 -3.73 -1.38
C GLU A 35 5.96 -3.49 -0.15
N LEU A 36 5.44 -2.80 0.87
CA LEU A 36 6.13 -2.55 2.12
C LEU A 36 6.23 -3.83 2.96
N GLY A 37 7.20 -3.89 3.88
CA GLY A 37 7.37 -5.02 4.80
C GLY A 37 8.42 -6.05 4.40
N HIS A 38 9.42 -5.63 3.60
CA HIS A 38 10.50 -6.52 3.16
C HIS A 38 11.33 -7.14 4.31
N VAL A 39 11.45 -6.42 5.43
CA VAL A 39 12.25 -6.83 6.61
C VAL A 39 11.36 -7.21 7.79
N GLU A 40 11.78 -8.19 8.58
CA GLU A 40 11.02 -8.75 9.71
C GLU A 40 10.62 -7.68 10.73
N GLU A 41 11.52 -6.73 11.01
CA GLU A 41 11.30 -5.64 11.95
C GLU A 41 10.10 -4.78 11.59
N SER A 42 9.74 -4.71 10.30
CA SER A 42 8.54 -4.00 9.83
C SER A 42 7.29 -4.48 10.57
N TYR A 43 7.18 -5.79 10.85
CA TYR A 43 6.04 -6.40 11.52
C TYR A 43 5.96 -6.12 13.02
N THR A 44 6.88 -5.30 13.54
CA THR A 44 6.82 -4.73 14.90
C THR A 44 6.63 -3.21 14.90
N ASP A 45 6.78 -2.55 13.74
CA ASP A 45 6.58 -1.11 13.61
C ASP A 45 5.07 -0.78 13.72
N PRO A 46 4.64 0.03 14.71
CA PRO A 46 3.24 0.38 14.88
C PRO A 46 2.63 1.12 13.67
N LEU A 47 3.42 1.86 12.89
CA LEU A 47 2.95 2.53 11.69
C LEU A 47 2.67 1.53 10.57
N TYR A 48 3.55 0.56 10.38
CA TYR A 48 3.35 -0.49 9.38
C TYR A 48 2.17 -1.40 9.75
N LEU A 49 2.07 -1.80 11.02
CA LEU A 49 0.93 -2.58 11.51
C LEU A 49 -0.40 -1.82 11.33
N LYS A 50 -0.42 -0.50 11.54
CA LYS A 50 -1.60 0.34 11.29
C LYS A 50 -1.96 0.39 9.79
N HIS A 51 -0.97 0.50 8.91
CA HIS A 51 -1.15 0.46 7.46
C HIS A 51 -1.74 -0.88 7.00
N LEU A 52 -1.15 -1.99 7.44
CA LEU A 52 -1.64 -3.34 7.14
C LEU A 52 -3.08 -3.54 7.64
N LEU A 53 -3.37 -3.19 8.89
CA LEU A 53 -4.71 -3.32 9.46
C LEU A 53 -5.74 -2.47 8.69
N GLY A 54 -5.34 -1.27 8.25
CA GLY A 54 -6.18 -0.41 7.41
C GLY A 54 -6.54 -1.06 6.08
N GLY A 55 -5.55 -1.64 5.40
CA GLY A 55 -5.74 -2.38 4.15
C GLY A 55 -6.64 -3.60 4.29
N ILE A 56 -6.43 -4.41 5.34
CA ILE A 56 -7.26 -5.58 5.66
C ILE A 56 -8.73 -5.16 5.91
N LYS A 57 -8.96 -4.16 6.76
CA LYS A 57 -10.31 -3.65 7.06
C LYS A 57 -11.02 -3.13 5.81
N TYR A 58 -10.30 -2.45 4.93
CA TYR A 58 -10.84 -1.99 3.66
C TYR A 58 -11.27 -3.16 2.77
N ALA A 59 -10.40 -4.15 2.58
CA ALA A 59 -10.68 -5.34 1.78
C ALA A 59 -11.88 -6.14 2.33
N MET A 60 -12.04 -6.17 3.65
CA MET A 60 -13.18 -6.80 4.34
C MET A 60 -14.50 -6.02 4.25
N GLY A 61 -14.53 -4.82 3.66
CA GLY A 61 -15.75 -4.01 3.61
C GLY A 61 -15.99 -3.14 4.85
N GLN A 62 -15.13 -3.22 5.86
CA GLN A 62 -15.36 -2.64 7.19
C GLN A 62 -15.01 -1.15 7.30
N SER A 63 -14.30 -0.60 6.32
CA SER A 63 -14.01 0.82 6.22
C SER A 63 -14.21 1.31 4.78
N LYS A 64 -14.66 2.55 4.62
CA LYS A 64 -14.47 3.29 3.36
C LYS A 64 -13.13 4.01 3.47
N MET A 65 -12.23 3.74 2.54
CA MET A 65 -11.02 4.56 2.40
C MET A 65 -11.43 5.84 1.68
N GLU A 66 -11.18 7.00 2.29
CA GLU A 66 -11.40 8.26 1.60
C GLU A 66 -10.35 8.43 0.50
N LYS A 67 -10.79 8.78 -0.72
CA LYS A 67 -9.90 9.22 -1.78
C LYS A 67 -9.44 10.63 -1.40
N LYS A 68 -8.17 10.75 -0.99
CA LYS A 68 -7.48 12.04 -0.95
C LYS A 68 -7.19 12.52 -2.37
#